data_AF-A0A547P0L5-F1
#
_entry.id   AF-A0A547P0L5-F1
#
_cell.length_a   1.000
_cell.length_b   1.000
_cell.length_c   1.000
_cell.angle_alpha   90.00
_cell.angle_beta   90.00
_cell.angle_gamma   90.00
#
_symmetry.space_group_name_H-M   'P 1'
#
loop_
_entity.id
_entity.type
_entity.pdbx_description
1 polymer ?
#
loop_
_entity_poly.entity_id
_entity_poly.type
_entity_poly.pdbx_seq_one_letter_code
_entity_poly.pdbx_strand_id
1 'polypeptide(L)' 'MDLMNLELARARQRVGRAKLDLERAENLLDEECGVAVNLALCCRIRSAQRRVFEARQRLTKIDPIRQIDR' A
#
# COMPACT_ATOMS: atom_id res chain seq x y z
N MET A 1 0.19 -49.51 1.83
CA MET A 1 -0.25 -48.71 0.66
C MET A 1 -0.79 -47.33 1.09
N ASP A 2 -1.12 -47.14 2.37
CA ASP A 2 -1.82 -45.94 2.89
C ASP A 2 -0.95 -44.70 3.09
N LEU A 3 0.35 -44.86 3.33
CA LEU A 3 1.26 -43.72 3.53
C LEU A 3 1.39 -42.86 2.26
N MET A 4 1.59 -43.50 1.11
CA MET A 4 1.71 -42.80 -0.19
C MET A 4 0.41 -42.09 -0.57
N ASN A 5 -0.75 -42.69 -0.25
CA ASN A 5 -2.05 -42.06 -0.46
C ASN A 5 -2.25 -40.83 0.45
N LEU A 6 -1.80 -40.90 1.69
CA LEU A 6 -1.85 -39.79 2.63
C LEU A 6 -0.93 -38.63 2.21
N GLU A 7 0.29 -38.94 1.77
CA GLU A 7 1.23 -37.95 1.25
C GLU A 7 0.69 -37.26 0.00
N LEU A 8 0.10 -38.02 -0.92
CA LEU A 8 -0.55 -37.49 -2.11
C LEU A 8 -1.73 -36.58 -1.76
N ALA A 9 -2.57 -36.96 -0.80
CA ALA A 9 -3.68 -36.14 -0.32
C ALA A 9 -3.19 -34.82 0.31
N ARG A 10 -2.12 -34.90 1.12
CA ARG A 10 -1.49 -33.71 1.73
C ARG A 10 -0.88 -32.79 0.67
N ALA A 11 -0.20 -33.34 -0.33
CA ALA A 11 0.34 -32.57 -1.44
C ALA A 11 -0.75 -31.82 -2.20
N ARG A 12 -1.86 -32.50 -2.53
CA ARG A 12 -3.03 -31.89 -3.19
C ARG A 12 -3.63 -30.76 -2.35
N GLN A 13 -3.80 -30.97 -1.04
CA GLN A 13 -4.31 -29.95 -0.14
C GLN A 13 -3.40 -28.71 -0.12
N ARG A 14 -2.07 -28.92 -0.04
CA ARG A 14 -1.10 -27.81 -0.04
C ARG A 14 -1.13 -27.03 -1.35
N VAL A 15 -1.21 -27.71 -2.49
CA VAL A 15 -1.35 -27.07 -3.80
C VAL A 15 -2.66 -26.28 -3.87
N GLY A 16 -3.78 -26.85 -3.41
CA GLY A 16 -5.06 -26.15 -3.36
C GLY A 16 -5.01 -24.86 -2.54
N ARG A 17 -4.38 -24.91 -1.35
CA ARG A 17 -4.17 -23.72 -0.51
C ARG A 17 -3.27 -22.68 -1.18
N ALA A 18 -2.13 -23.11 -1.72
CA ALA A 18 -1.21 -22.21 -2.39
C ALA A 18 -1.86 -21.50 -3.60
N LYS A 19 -2.73 -22.19 -4.35
CA LYS A 19 -3.50 -21.58 -5.44
C LYS A 19 -4.48 -20.52 -4.94
N LEU A 20 -5.22 -20.81 -3.87
CA LEU A 20 -6.15 -19.85 -3.26
C LEU A 20 -5.43 -18.62 -2.70
N ASP A 21 -4.26 -18.81 -2.08
CA ASP A 21 -3.45 -17.71 -1.56
C ASP A 21 -2.89 -16.85 -2.71
N LEU A 22 -2.49 -17.48 -3.82
CA LEU A 22 -2.07 -16.77 -5.04
C LEU A 22 -3.22 -15.95 -5.63
N GLU A 23 -4.40 -16.54 -5.82
CA GLU A 23 -5.58 -15.85 -6.34
C GLU A 23 -5.96 -14.64 -5.47
N ARG A 24 -5.88 -14.77 -4.15
CA ARG A 24 -6.09 -13.65 -3.22
C ARG A 24 -5.05 -12.55 -3.38
N ALA A 25 -3.78 -12.91 -3.56
CA ALA A 25 -2.72 -11.93 -3.79
C ALA A 25 -2.88 -11.23 -5.13
N GLU A 26 -3.26 -11.95 -6.19
CA GLU A 26 -3.58 -11.39 -7.51
C GLU A 26 -4.77 -10.43 -7.44
N ASN A 27 -5.84 -10.77 -6.70
CA ASN A 27 -6.98 -9.88 -6.49
C ASN A 27 -6.62 -8.60 -5.71
N LEU A 28 -5.60 -8.63 -4.84
CA LEU A 28 -5.10 -7.42 -4.18
C LEU A 28 -4.26 -6.54 -5.12
N LEU A 29 -3.70 -7.13 -6.16
CA LEU A 29 -2.99 -6.44 -7.23
C LEU A 29 -3.91 -6.01 -8.38
N ASP A 30 -5.15 -6.53 -8.41
CA ASP A 30 -6.15 -6.14 -9.38
C ASP A 30 -6.38 -4.62 -9.35
N GLU A 31 -6.70 -4.05 -10.52
CA GLU A 31 -6.69 -2.62 -10.76
C GLU A 31 -7.56 -1.87 -9.75
N GLU A 32 -8.68 -2.43 -9.29
CA GLU A 32 -9.53 -1.81 -8.27
C GLU A 32 -8.81 -1.64 -6.92
N CYS A 33 -8.11 -2.68 -6.43
CA CYS A 33 -7.35 -2.61 -5.18
C CYS A 33 -6.09 -1.77 -5.32
N GLY A 34 -5.36 -1.90 -6.44
CA GLY A 34 -4.21 -1.07 -6.76
C GLY A 34 -4.57 0.41 -6.86
N VAL A 35 -5.68 0.75 -7.52
CA VAL A 35 -6.21 2.12 -7.63
C VAL A 35 -6.64 2.64 -6.26
N ALA A 36 -7.30 1.84 -5.42
CA ALA A 36 -7.68 2.25 -4.07
C ALA A 36 -6.45 2.58 -3.19
N VAL A 37 -5.40 1.74 -3.25
CA VAL A 37 -4.12 1.98 -2.56
C VAL A 37 -3.45 3.25 -3.07
N ASN A 38 -3.38 3.43 -4.40
CA ASN A 38 -2.80 4.60 -5.03
C ASN A 38 -3.58 5.89 -4.69
N LEU A 39 -4.90 5.82 -4.67
CA LEU A 39 -5.76 6.94 -4.30
C LEU A 39 -5.55 7.34 -2.84
N ALA A 40 -5.54 6.37 -1.92
CA ALA A 40 -5.28 6.62 -0.50
C ALA A 40 -3.90 7.27 -0.28
N LEU A 41 -2.87 6.80 -1.01
CA LEU A 41 -1.53 7.39 -0.98
C LEU A 41 -1.54 8.83 -1.51
N CYS A 42 -2.16 9.08 -2.67
CA CYS A 42 -2.30 10.41 -3.25
C CYS A 42 -3.02 11.39 -2.31
N CYS A 43 -4.06 10.94 -1.60
CA CYS A 43 -4.75 11.74 -0.59
C CYS A 43 -3.84 12.11 0.59
N ARG A 44 -3.03 11.16 1.08
CA ARG A 44 -2.04 11.42 2.15
C ARG A 44 -0.97 12.42 1.70
N ILE A 45 -0.42 12.26 0.49
CA ILE A 45 0.58 13.17 -0.07
C ILE A 45 0.02 14.59 -0.19
N ARG A 46 -1.19 14.75 -0.76
CA ARG A 46 -1.83 16.07 -0.89
C ARG A 46 -2.08 16.72 0.47
N SER A 47 -2.53 15.94 1.46
CA SER A 47 -2.70 16.43 2.84
C SER A 47 -1.38 16.90 3.46
N ALA A 48 -0.31 16.12 3.28
CA ALA A 48 1.02 16.50 3.76
C ALA A 48 1.55 17.77 3.06
N GLN A 49 1.42 17.87 1.73
CA GLN A 49 1.80 19.05 0.97
C GLN A 49 1.05 20.31 1.45
N ARG A 50 -0.26 20.20 1.67
CA ARG A 50 -1.06 21.29 2.21
C ARG A 50 -0.57 21.74 3.59
N ARG A 51 -0.28 20.80 4.50
CA ARG A 51 0.27 21.12 5.82
C ARG A 51 1.63 21.83 5.74
N VAL A 52 2.51 21.40 4.82
CA VAL A 52 3.79 22.08 4.58
C VAL A 52 3.58 23.50 4.06
N PHE A 53 2.66 23.69 3.12
CA PHE A 53 2.33 25.01 2.59
C PHE A 53 1.78 25.95 3.66
N GLU A 54 0.82 25.49 4.47
CA GLU A 54 0.26 26.25 5.58
C GLU A 54 1.32 26.59 6.64
N ALA A 55 2.23 25.66 6.94
CA ALA A 55 3.35 25.90 7.84
C ALA A 55 4.31 26.96 7.29
N ARG A 56 4.62 26.92 5.98
CA ARG A 56 5.44 27.95 5.32
C ARG A 56 4.76 29.31 5.37
N GLN A 57 3.47 29.40 5.09
CA GLN A 57 2.71 30.65 5.20
C GLN A 57 2.66 31.21 6.62
N ARG A 58 2.61 30.34 7.63
CA ARG A 58 2.71 30.78 9.03
C ARG A 58 4.11 31.27 9.36
N LEU A 59 5.14 30.58 8.88
CA LEU A 59 6.52 30.97 9.09
C LEU A 59 6.81 32.36 8.50
N THR A 60 6.33 32.67 7.29
CA THR A 60 6.51 33.99 6.69
C THR A 60 5.82 35.12 7.46
N LYS A 61 4.70 34.83 8.11
CA LYS A 61 4.03 35.80 9.00
C LYS A 61 4.79 36.06 10.28
N ILE A 62 5.50 35.05 10.81
CA ILE A 62 6.27 35.14 12.05
C ILE A 62 7.64 35.76 11.80
N ASP A 63 8.29 35.39 10.71
CA ASP A 63 9.63 35.84 10.33
C ASP A 63 9.67 36.17 8.83
N PRO A 64 9.28 37.42 8.45
CA PRO A 64 9.22 37.83 7.05
C PRO A 64 10.60 38.02 6.41
N ILE A 65 11.69 38.07 7.19
CA ILE A 65 13.03 38.41 6.72
C ILE A 65 13.78 37.17 6.20
N ARG A 66 13.50 35.98 6.76
CA ARG A 66 14.22 34.73 6.45
C ARG A 66 14.01 34.16 5.03
N GLN A 67 13.21 34.79 4.17
CA GLN A 67 12.92 34.28 2.82
C GLN A 67 13.79 34.87 1.71
N ILE A 68 14.59 35.92 1.96
CA ILE A 68 15.39 36.56 0.90
C ILE A 68 16.66 35.75 0.55
N ASP A 69 17.09 34.83 1.42
CA ASP A 69 18.37 34.12 1.27
C ASP A 69 18.28 32.67 0.75
N ARG A 70 17.26 32.32 -0.07
CA ARG A 70 17.18 31.00 -0.72
C ARG A 70 16.83 31.04 -2.20
#